data_AF-A0AAR5Q4N1-F1
#
_entry.id   AF-A0AAR5Q4N1-F1
#
_cell.length_a   1.000
_cell.length_b   1.000
_cell.length_c   1.000
_cell.angle_alpha   90.00
_cell.angle_beta   90.00
_cell.angle_gamma   90.00
#
_symmetry.space_group_name_H-M   'P 1'
#
loop_
_entity.id
_entity.type
_entity.pdbx_description
1 polymer ?
#
loop_
_entity_poly.entity_id
_entity_poly.type
_entity_poly.pdbx_seq_one_letter_code
_entity_poly.pdbx_strand_id
1 'polypeptide(L)'
;MITGHIVDHDSSSLELSKFIQTEKEILPMCLESLLHHCNVERYSTDIADLNGLPLLMEIYKRYSGDINVTIKLCQILSYMSYNRHLLEPFCKSGWIGVLSNWAHHKDIRVSIPAARALANLDDDNDARYPSQLYVLHPLNRTKFDQAVDVIFVHGLLGGVFFTWRQRQTNPVAAGFIGSETADSEARRTTKQYFQDITDKILTNEYEIVWNDIPLNSSDNCSGPFTCPGEKFDFDNAPVEDGSYTYCWPKDWLAQDCKNIRVIGINYNTSLSMWAPLCPSRKEKLTLNERSDLMVEKLVQSEVGKRPIVWITHSMGGLIVKNILCKDDENGPVSPLHDIPLMVDADKKIFNMVVEVPRWTNAKMEITMKEVLNPIKQDVKKGKPRFVANCFPHHGYIWNYGALPQTWENPEHLDDGTGCKGDNDPIDVLEIGYRVAKRGEVLQVKVLGTIALIDEGETDWKLIAIDINDPSADQINDVSDVEKHFPGLLKASVEWFKIYKIPDGKPENHFAFNGEAKSAAFAHKIIDEVHAFWKTLIDKEVDAKGISCVNTTLDGSQFKMSRSEAEEVVKKTPEFVHPQPLEPIVDSVYYMPNSHRELTCRCRL
;
A
#
# COMPACT_ATOMS: atom_id res chain seq x y z
N MET A 1 -4.29 -56.74 -9.68
CA MET A 1 -2.83 -56.98 -9.56
C MET A 1 -2.10 -56.12 -10.59
N ILE A 2 -1.86 -54.85 -10.26
CA ILE A 2 -0.76 -54.06 -10.83
C ILE A 2 -0.17 -53.31 -9.64
N THR A 3 0.56 -54.08 -8.83
CA THR A 3 1.52 -53.59 -7.83
C THR A 3 2.87 -53.76 -8.49
N GLY A 4 3.59 -52.67 -8.74
CA GLY A 4 4.95 -52.76 -9.26
C GLY A 4 5.46 -51.48 -9.90
N HIS A 5 6.45 -50.89 -9.23
CA HIS A 5 7.48 -50.01 -9.78
C HIS A 5 7.12 -48.56 -10.09
N ILE A 6 7.13 -47.71 -9.06
CA ILE A 6 7.88 -46.43 -9.07
C ILE A 6 8.34 -46.11 -7.64
N VAL A 7 9.44 -46.70 -7.17
CA VAL A 7 10.24 -46.18 -6.04
C VAL A 7 11.70 -46.55 -6.30
N ASP A 8 12.60 -45.63 -5.94
CA ASP A 8 14.08 -45.58 -6.01
C ASP A 8 14.68 -44.92 -7.27
N HIS A 9 15.56 -43.90 -7.20
CA HIS A 9 16.51 -43.51 -6.14
C HIS A 9 16.75 -41.99 -6.04
N ASP A 10 17.08 -41.60 -4.79
CA ASP A 10 17.96 -40.51 -4.33
C ASP A 10 17.49 -39.05 -4.23
N SER A 11 17.48 -38.61 -2.96
CA SER A 11 17.54 -37.23 -2.44
C SER A 11 16.31 -36.33 -2.62
N SER A 12 15.19 -36.68 -1.98
CA SER A 12 14.18 -35.74 -1.41
C SER A 12 12.93 -36.45 -0.92
N SER A 13 13.06 -37.62 -0.28
CA SER A 13 11.99 -38.19 0.55
C SER A 13 11.83 -37.39 1.85
N LEU A 14 11.50 -36.10 1.72
CA LEU A 14 10.82 -35.36 2.78
C LEU A 14 9.43 -36.01 2.97
N GLU A 15 9.42 -37.07 3.77
CA GLU A 15 8.28 -37.61 4.54
C GLU A 15 6.87 -37.36 3.98
N LEU A 16 6.59 -37.80 2.76
CA LEU A 16 5.22 -37.89 2.23
C LEU A 16 4.29 -38.71 3.15
N SER A 17 4.87 -39.66 3.91
CA SER A 17 4.18 -40.47 4.93
C SER A 17 3.65 -39.67 6.12
N LYS A 18 4.16 -38.46 6.39
CA LYS A 18 3.61 -37.58 7.45
C LYS A 18 2.31 -36.89 7.03
N PHE A 19 2.08 -36.74 5.73
CA PHE A 19 0.94 -36.01 5.18
C PHE A 19 -0.13 -36.92 4.55
N ILE A 20 0.26 -38.09 4.04
CA ILE A 20 -0.65 -39.11 3.52
C ILE A 20 -0.77 -40.21 4.57
N GLN A 21 -1.85 -40.19 5.34
CA GLN A 21 -2.13 -41.18 6.38
C GLN A 21 -3.01 -42.32 5.86
N THR A 22 -3.80 -42.07 4.81
CA THR A 22 -4.70 -43.08 4.20
C THR A 22 -4.74 -43.02 2.68
N GLU A 23 -5.07 -44.15 2.02
CA GLU A 23 -5.26 -44.20 0.56
C GLU A 23 -6.33 -43.22 0.05
N LYS A 24 -7.29 -42.85 0.90
CA LYS A 24 -8.35 -41.88 0.57
C LYS A 24 -7.84 -40.44 0.44
N GLU A 25 -6.68 -40.12 1.00
CA GLU A 25 -6.09 -38.77 0.96
C GLU A 25 -5.20 -38.56 -0.29
N ILE A 26 -4.77 -39.64 -0.94
CA ILE A 26 -3.86 -39.59 -2.09
C ILE A 26 -4.47 -38.76 -3.23
N LEU A 27 -5.69 -39.10 -3.67
CA LEU A 27 -6.32 -38.42 -4.80
C LEU A 27 -6.54 -36.91 -4.53
N PRO A 28 -7.15 -36.49 -3.39
CA PRO A 28 -7.24 -35.07 -3.05
C PRO A 28 -5.90 -34.33 -3.07
N MET A 29 -4.84 -34.92 -2.52
CA MET A 29 -3.50 -34.31 -2.50
C MET A 29 -2.87 -34.23 -3.89
N CYS A 30 -3.04 -35.26 -4.73
CA CYS A 30 -2.59 -35.23 -6.12
C CYS A 30 -3.31 -34.14 -6.92
N LEU A 31 -4.62 -33.98 -6.74
CA LEU A 31 -5.39 -32.93 -7.41
C LEU A 31 -5.00 -31.54 -6.90
N GLU A 32 -4.71 -31.38 -5.61
CA GLU A 32 -4.20 -30.12 -5.06
C GLU A 32 -2.84 -29.74 -5.65
N SER A 33 -1.93 -30.72 -5.75
CA SER A 33 -0.62 -30.53 -6.38
C SER A 33 -0.75 -30.15 -7.86
N LEU A 34 -1.59 -30.87 -8.62
CA LEU A 34 -1.89 -30.55 -10.02
C LEU A 34 -2.44 -29.13 -10.16
N LEU A 35 -3.38 -28.73 -9.30
CA LEU A 35 -3.94 -27.37 -9.29
C LEU A 35 -2.85 -26.31 -9.09
N HIS A 36 -1.89 -26.57 -8.20
CA HIS A 36 -0.75 -25.67 -7.99
C HIS A 36 0.12 -25.55 -9.24
N HIS A 37 0.45 -26.67 -9.90
CA HIS A 37 1.25 -26.68 -11.12
C HIS A 37 0.54 -26.00 -12.31
N CYS A 38 -0.77 -26.13 -12.43
CA CYS A 38 -1.56 -25.49 -13.50
C CYS A 38 -1.53 -23.96 -13.44
N ASN A 39 -1.08 -23.37 -12.33
CA ASN A 39 -0.89 -21.92 -12.23
C ASN A 39 0.37 -21.41 -12.97
N VAL A 40 1.17 -22.32 -13.53
CA VAL A 40 2.34 -22.00 -14.37
C VAL A 40 2.04 -22.43 -15.80
N GLU A 41 2.15 -21.50 -16.74
CA GLU A 41 1.80 -21.68 -18.17
C GLU A 41 2.49 -22.89 -18.80
N ARG A 42 3.82 -23.01 -18.61
CA ARG A 42 4.60 -24.14 -19.12
C ARG A 42 4.05 -25.49 -18.66
N TYR A 43 3.72 -25.61 -17.37
CA TYR A 43 3.24 -26.87 -16.80
C TYR A 43 1.84 -27.23 -17.28
N SER A 44 0.96 -26.26 -17.54
CA SER A 44 -0.35 -26.56 -18.13
C SER A 44 -0.22 -27.19 -19.53
N THR A 45 0.75 -26.71 -20.31
CA THR A 45 1.07 -27.30 -21.63
C THR A 45 1.66 -28.70 -21.47
N ASP A 46 2.66 -28.86 -20.60
CA ASP A 46 3.28 -30.16 -20.33
C ASP A 46 2.24 -31.21 -19.85
N ILE A 47 1.30 -30.81 -18.98
CA ILE A 47 0.21 -31.68 -18.50
C ILE A 47 -0.68 -32.11 -19.68
N ALA A 48 -1.02 -31.21 -20.59
CA ALA A 48 -1.84 -31.54 -21.75
C ALA A 48 -1.10 -32.51 -22.70
N ASP A 49 0.17 -32.25 -22.98
CA ASP A 49 1.02 -33.06 -23.86
C ASP A 49 1.27 -34.46 -23.30
N LEU A 50 1.32 -34.60 -21.97
CA LEU A 50 1.46 -35.87 -21.26
C LEU A 50 0.13 -36.61 -21.03
N ASN A 51 -0.91 -36.33 -21.83
CA ASN A 51 -2.25 -36.93 -21.74
C ASN A 51 -2.97 -36.70 -20.39
N GLY A 52 -2.68 -35.58 -19.73
CA GLY A 52 -3.33 -35.20 -18.48
C GLY A 52 -4.84 -34.96 -18.64
N LEU A 53 -5.29 -34.33 -19.73
CA LEU A 53 -6.72 -34.06 -19.95
C LEU A 53 -7.57 -35.35 -20.05
N PRO A 54 -7.19 -36.38 -20.82
CA PRO A 54 -7.84 -37.70 -20.77
C PRO A 54 -7.84 -38.34 -19.38
N LEU A 55 -6.73 -38.24 -18.64
CA LEU A 55 -6.64 -38.81 -17.29
C LEU A 55 -7.61 -38.13 -16.32
N LEU A 56 -7.68 -36.79 -16.34
CA LEU A 56 -8.65 -36.04 -15.54
C LEU A 56 -10.09 -36.46 -15.88
N MET A 57 -10.38 -36.78 -17.15
CA MET A 57 -11.72 -37.19 -17.59
C MET A 57 -12.07 -38.58 -17.03
N GLU A 58 -11.09 -39.48 -16.96
CA GLU A 58 -11.25 -40.78 -16.32
C GLU A 58 -11.51 -40.64 -14.81
N ILE A 59 -10.81 -39.71 -14.13
CA ILE A 59 -11.08 -39.37 -12.73
C ILE A 59 -12.51 -38.85 -12.58
N TYR A 60 -12.95 -37.92 -13.42
CA TYR A 60 -14.32 -37.42 -13.40
C TYR A 60 -15.36 -38.54 -13.54
N LYS A 61 -15.17 -39.46 -14.49
CA LYS A 61 -16.11 -40.58 -14.70
C LYS A 61 -16.20 -41.49 -13.48
N ARG A 62 -15.06 -41.82 -12.86
CA ARG A 62 -14.99 -42.70 -11.69
C ARG A 62 -15.56 -42.05 -10.41
N TYR A 63 -15.39 -40.74 -10.27
CA TYR A 63 -15.76 -39.99 -9.07
C TYR A 63 -16.88 -38.97 -9.32
N SER A 64 -17.76 -39.25 -10.30
CA SER A 64 -18.83 -38.32 -10.74
C SER A 64 -19.84 -37.93 -9.65
N GLY A 65 -19.93 -38.69 -8.55
CA GLY A 65 -20.74 -38.37 -7.38
C GLY A 65 -20.02 -37.58 -6.28
N ASP A 66 -18.71 -37.36 -6.39
CA ASP A 66 -17.92 -36.61 -5.41
C ASP A 66 -17.79 -35.14 -5.82
N ILE A 67 -18.49 -34.28 -5.08
CA ILE A 67 -18.49 -32.83 -5.33
C ILE A 67 -17.12 -32.19 -5.09
N ASN A 68 -16.32 -32.70 -4.15
CA ASN A 68 -15.00 -32.13 -3.86
C ASN A 68 -14.02 -32.43 -4.98
N VAL A 69 -14.04 -33.66 -5.52
CA VAL A 69 -13.28 -34.02 -6.72
C VAL A 69 -13.73 -33.17 -7.90
N THR A 70 -15.03 -33.01 -8.11
CA THR A 70 -15.60 -32.18 -9.18
C THR A 70 -15.12 -30.73 -9.10
N ILE A 71 -15.16 -30.11 -7.91
CA ILE A 71 -14.66 -28.75 -7.68
C ILE A 71 -13.18 -28.65 -8.05
N LYS A 72 -12.34 -29.59 -7.59
CA LYS A 72 -10.90 -29.58 -7.87
C LYS A 72 -10.59 -29.76 -9.36
N LEU A 73 -11.24 -30.71 -10.03
CA LEU A 73 -11.11 -30.89 -11.48
C LEU A 73 -11.53 -29.64 -12.24
N CYS A 74 -12.65 -29.02 -11.86
CA CYS A 74 -13.12 -27.80 -12.49
C CYS A 74 -12.15 -26.63 -12.29
N GLN A 75 -11.53 -26.51 -11.12
CA GLN A 75 -10.49 -25.51 -10.86
C GLN A 75 -9.23 -25.75 -11.71
N ILE A 76 -8.75 -26.99 -11.81
CA ILE A 76 -7.61 -27.38 -12.65
C ILE A 76 -7.87 -26.99 -14.11
N LEU A 77 -9.01 -27.42 -14.66
CA LEU A 77 -9.40 -27.10 -16.04
C LEU A 77 -9.53 -25.59 -16.27
N SER A 78 -10.12 -24.88 -15.31
CA SER A 78 -10.21 -23.42 -15.33
C SER A 78 -8.84 -22.74 -15.32
N TYR A 79 -7.81 -23.32 -14.69
CA TYR A 79 -6.46 -22.75 -14.67
C TYR A 79 -5.74 -23.04 -15.98
N MET A 80 -5.81 -24.29 -16.45
CA MET A 80 -5.23 -24.69 -17.75
C MET A 80 -5.85 -23.91 -18.91
N SER A 81 -7.15 -23.60 -18.87
CA SER A 81 -7.90 -22.88 -19.91
C SER A 81 -7.34 -21.52 -20.29
N TYR A 82 -6.53 -20.90 -19.40
CA TYR A 82 -5.86 -19.63 -19.69
C TYR A 82 -4.96 -19.73 -20.94
N ASN A 83 -4.47 -20.92 -21.24
CA ASN A 83 -3.62 -21.23 -22.39
C ASN A 83 -4.49 -21.61 -23.60
N ARG A 84 -4.72 -20.67 -24.52
CA ARG A 84 -5.66 -20.85 -25.64
C ARG A 84 -5.32 -21.97 -26.61
N HIS A 85 -4.03 -22.24 -26.82
CA HIS A 85 -3.62 -23.36 -27.67
C HIS A 85 -4.13 -24.71 -27.16
N LEU A 86 -4.57 -24.79 -25.89
CA LEU A 86 -5.20 -25.98 -25.34
C LEU A 86 -6.68 -26.15 -25.75
N LEU A 87 -7.29 -25.24 -26.51
CA LEU A 87 -8.67 -25.40 -26.99
C LEU A 87 -8.86 -26.72 -27.75
N GLU A 88 -7.98 -27.06 -28.69
CA GLU A 88 -8.08 -28.31 -29.44
C GLU A 88 -7.93 -29.55 -28.52
N PRO A 89 -6.94 -29.64 -27.62
CA PRO A 89 -6.88 -30.68 -26.59
C PRO A 89 -8.15 -30.79 -25.71
N PHE A 90 -8.74 -29.68 -25.30
CA PHE A 90 -10.00 -29.66 -24.53
C PHE A 90 -11.18 -30.19 -25.34
N CYS A 91 -11.25 -29.84 -26.63
CA CYS A 91 -12.25 -30.37 -27.56
C CYS A 91 -12.10 -31.89 -27.73
N LYS A 92 -10.89 -32.38 -28.03
CA LYS A 92 -10.62 -33.81 -28.28
C LYS A 92 -10.89 -34.70 -27.06
N SER A 93 -10.62 -34.19 -25.86
CA SER A 93 -10.86 -34.91 -24.61
C SER A 93 -12.32 -34.85 -24.13
N GLY A 94 -13.17 -34.03 -24.77
CA GLY A 94 -14.59 -33.90 -24.45
C GLY A 94 -14.90 -32.92 -23.30
N TRP A 95 -13.91 -32.17 -22.82
CA TRP A 95 -14.07 -31.26 -21.69
C TRP A 95 -14.99 -30.09 -21.97
N ILE A 96 -15.08 -29.60 -23.21
CA ILE A 96 -15.97 -28.47 -23.57
C ILE A 96 -17.43 -28.77 -23.21
N GLY A 97 -17.92 -29.98 -23.54
CA GLY A 97 -19.29 -30.38 -23.21
C GLY A 97 -19.52 -30.51 -21.69
N VAL A 98 -18.53 -31.03 -20.96
CA VAL A 98 -18.61 -31.14 -19.49
C VAL A 98 -18.60 -29.76 -18.83
N LEU A 99 -17.71 -28.86 -19.26
CA LEU A 99 -17.64 -27.47 -18.77
C LEU A 99 -18.93 -26.71 -19.07
N SER A 100 -19.51 -26.88 -20.26
CA SER A 100 -20.80 -26.26 -20.62
C SER A 100 -21.93 -26.71 -19.70
N ASN A 101 -21.99 -28.01 -19.36
CA ASN A 101 -22.94 -28.52 -18.38
C ASN A 101 -22.66 -27.99 -16.97
N TRP A 102 -21.38 -27.98 -16.56
CA TRP A 102 -20.96 -27.48 -15.26
C TRP A 102 -21.20 -25.98 -15.06
N ALA A 103 -21.15 -25.16 -16.12
CA ALA A 103 -21.50 -23.74 -16.06
C ALA A 103 -22.94 -23.47 -15.58
N HIS A 104 -23.82 -24.47 -15.65
CA HIS A 104 -25.20 -24.42 -15.16
C HIS A 104 -25.40 -25.15 -13.82
N HIS A 105 -24.31 -25.60 -13.18
CA HIS A 105 -24.37 -26.31 -11.91
C HIS A 105 -24.84 -25.39 -10.76
N LYS A 106 -25.64 -25.95 -9.84
CA LYS A 106 -26.19 -25.20 -8.68
C LYS A 106 -25.10 -24.70 -7.72
N ASP A 107 -24.02 -25.46 -7.57
CA ASP A 107 -22.86 -25.06 -6.78
C ASP A 107 -21.97 -24.10 -7.58
N ILE A 108 -21.85 -22.86 -7.09
CA ILE A 108 -21.04 -21.80 -7.70
C ILE A 108 -19.55 -22.13 -7.78
N ARG A 109 -19.05 -23.03 -6.91
CA ARG A 109 -17.65 -23.48 -6.92
C ARG A 109 -17.36 -24.38 -8.12
N VAL A 110 -18.40 -24.84 -8.82
CA VAL A 110 -18.31 -25.59 -10.08
C VAL A 110 -18.71 -24.68 -11.25
N SER A 111 -19.85 -23.98 -11.17
CA SER A 111 -20.33 -23.20 -12.32
C SER A 111 -19.48 -21.99 -12.67
N ILE A 112 -18.93 -21.29 -11.68
CA ILE A 112 -18.09 -20.11 -11.95
C ILE A 112 -16.73 -20.50 -12.56
N PRO A 113 -15.95 -21.47 -12.02
CA PRO A 113 -14.72 -21.89 -12.68
C PRO A 113 -14.95 -22.50 -14.07
N ALA A 114 -16.08 -23.19 -14.27
CA ALA A 114 -16.46 -23.71 -15.59
C ALA A 114 -16.76 -22.60 -16.60
N ALA A 115 -17.55 -21.60 -16.22
CA ALA A 115 -17.82 -20.43 -17.05
C ALA A 115 -16.53 -19.66 -17.39
N ARG A 116 -15.65 -19.47 -16.40
CA ARG A 116 -14.31 -18.91 -16.62
C ARG A 116 -13.49 -19.73 -17.63
N ALA A 117 -13.54 -21.06 -17.53
CA ALA A 117 -12.80 -21.93 -18.44
C ALA A 117 -13.28 -21.76 -19.89
N LEU A 118 -14.61 -21.75 -20.08
CA LEU A 118 -15.22 -21.52 -21.39
C LEU A 118 -14.89 -20.11 -21.93
N ALA A 119 -14.91 -19.09 -21.08
CA ALA A 119 -14.58 -17.72 -21.47
C ALA A 119 -13.11 -17.56 -21.88
N ASN A 120 -12.18 -18.27 -21.24
CA ASN A 120 -10.76 -18.22 -21.64
C ASN A 120 -10.48 -18.95 -22.95
N LEU A 121 -11.19 -20.07 -23.18
CA LEU A 121 -11.12 -20.89 -24.39
C LEU A 121 -11.91 -20.30 -25.57
N ASP A 122 -12.56 -19.16 -25.35
CA ASP A 122 -13.27 -18.40 -26.37
C ASP A 122 -12.28 -17.59 -27.22
N ASP A 123 -12.02 -18.02 -28.45
CA ASP A 123 -11.10 -17.33 -29.36
C ASP A 123 -11.64 -16.00 -29.90
N ASP A 124 -12.95 -15.74 -29.82
CA ASP A 124 -13.59 -14.54 -30.38
C ASP A 124 -13.55 -13.32 -29.43
N ASN A 125 -13.11 -13.49 -28.19
CA ASN A 125 -13.12 -12.44 -27.16
C ASN A 125 -11.72 -12.20 -26.62
N ASP A 126 -11.16 -10.99 -26.63
CA ASP A 126 -9.78 -10.79 -26.18
C ASP A 126 -9.57 -10.97 -24.66
N ALA A 127 -10.62 -10.79 -23.84
CA ALA A 127 -10.50 -10.82 -22.38
C ALA A 127 -9.97 -12.14 -21.82
N ARG A 128 -9.01 -12.06 -20.89
CA ARG A 128 -8.49 -13.23 -20.15
C ARG A 128 -8.78 -13.13 -18.68
N TYR A 129 -9.18 -14.26 -18.12
CA TYR A 129 -9.45 -14.41 -16.70
C TYR A 129 -8.32 -15.25 -16.09
N PRO A 130 -7.24 -14.63 -15.58
CA PRO A 130 -6.13 -15.34 -14.94
C PRO A 130 -6.57 -16.03 -13.66
N SER A 131 -5.68 -16.82 -13.05
CA SER A 131 -6.02 -17.58 -11.84
C SER A 131 -6.49 -16.66 -10.73
N GLN A 132 -7.43 -17.16 -9.93
CA GLN A 132 -8.05 -16.43 -8.81
C GLN A 132 -8.93 -15.24 -9.21
N LEU A 133 -9.11 -14.93 -10.50
CA LEU A 133 -10.04 -13.92 -11.00
C LEU A 133 -11.24 -14.62 -11.64
N TYR A 134 -12.45 -14.30 -11.19
CA TYR A 134 -13.67 -15.02 -11.55
C TYR A 134 -14.71 -14.09 -12.16
N VAL A 135 -15.17 -14.41 -13.38
CA VAL A 135 -16.35 -13.78 -13.96
C VAL A 135 -17.61 -14.36 -13.32
N LEU A 136 -18.32 -13.54 -12.54
CA LEU A 136 -19.54 -13.93 -11.83
C LEU A 136 -20.79 -13.65 -12.66
N HIS A 137 -20.74 -12.63 -13.52
CA HIS A 137 -21.81 -12.31 -14.47
C HIS A 137 -21.26 -11.47 -15.64
N PRO A 138 -21.73 -11.67 -16.89
CA PRO A 138 -22.50 -12.82 -17.34
C PRO A 138 -21.64 -14.09 -17.41
N LEU A 139 -22.26 -15.27 -17.25
CA LEU A 139 -21.57 -16.56 -17.36
C LEU A 139 -21.45 -17.06 -18.80
N ASN A 140 -22.23 -16.49 -19.71
CA ASN A 140 -22.31 -16.86 -21.13
C ASN A 140 -22.17 -15.59 -21.98
N ARG A 141 -21.83 -15.75 -23.28
CA ARG A 141 -21.81 -14.62 -24.22
C ARG A 141 -23.15 -13.88 -24.21
N THR A 142 -23.09 -12.57 -24.08
CA THR A 142 -24.25 -11.67 -24.19
C THR A 142 -24.20 -10.95 -25.53
N LYS A 143 -25.36 -10.59 -26.07
CA LYS A 143 -25.47 -9.72 -27.27
C LYS A 143 -25.27 -8.24 -26.95
N PHE A 144 -25.34 -7.88 -25.68
CA PHE A 144 -25.22 -6.51 -25.19
C PHE A 144 -23.83 -6.31 -24.60
N ASP A 145 -23.25 -5.15 -24.91
CA ASP A 145 -22.02 -4.69 -24.27
C ASP A 145 -22.28 -4.34 -22.82
N GLN A 146 -21.31 -4.68 -21.97
CA GLN A 146 -21.37 -4.33 -20.56
C GLN A 146 -21.00 -2.86 -20.39
N ALA A 147 -21.81 -2.14 -19.62
CA ALA A 147 -21.66 -0.71 -19.41
C ALA A 147 -20.77 -0.38 -18.19
N VAL A 148 -20.64 -1.32 -17.24
CA VAL A 148 -19.93 -1.12 -15.98
C VAL A 148 -19.35 -2.44 -15.47
N ASP A 149 -18.18 -2.36 -14.85
CA ASP A 149 -17.54 -3.46 -14.13
C ASP A 149 -17.80 -3.33 -12.63
N VAL A 150 -18.42 -4.33 -12.01
CA VAL A 150 -18.62 -4.41 -10.56
C VAL A 150 -17.66 -5.44 -9.99
N ILE A 151 -16.71 -4.99 -9.16
CA ILE A 151 -15.58 -5.81 -8.72
C ILE A 151 -15.63 -6.04 -7.22
N PHE A 152 -15.74 -7.31 -6.82
CA PHE A 152 -15.76 -7.75 -5.44
C PHE A 152 -14.37 -8.17 -4.97
N VAL A 153 -13.85 -7.49 -3.94
CA VAL A 153 -12.53 -7.73 -3.33
C VAL A 153 -12.70 -8.07 -1.85
N HIS A 154 -12.44 -9.34 -1.50
CA HIS A 154 -12.66 -9.85 -0.14
C HIS A 154 -11.64 -9.32 0.88
N GLY A 155 -11.82 -9.62 2.17
CA GLY A 155 -10.90 -9.26 3.27
C GLY A 155 -9.92 -10.36 3.67
N LEU A 156 -9.28 -10.20 4.84
CA LEU A 156 -8.41 -11.23 5.43
C LEU A 156 -9.13 -12.56 5.60
N LEU A 157 -8.47 -13.67 5.22
CA LEU A 157 -9.03 -15.03 5.23
C LEU A 157 -10.33 -15.18 4.42
N GLY A 158 -10.65 -14.18 3.61
CA GLY A 158 -11.82 -14.14 2.74
C GLY A 158 -11.61 -14.93 1.46
N GLY A 159 -12.66 -14.95 0.66
CA GLY A 159 -12.66 -15.51 -0.68
C GLY A 159 -13.96 -15.25 -1.43
N VAL A 160 -13.87 -15.22 -2.75
CA VAL A 160 -14.96 -14.99 -3.70
C VAL A 160 -16.08 -16.00 -3.55
N PHE A 161 -15.89 -17.19 -2.97
CA PHE A 161 -16.96 -18.18 -2.84
C PHE A 161 -17.67 -18.18 -1.49
N PHE A 162 -17.25 -17.34 -0.54
CA PHE A 162 -17.79 -17.38 0.82
C PHE A 162 -17.87 -16.04 1.56
N THR A 163 -17.16 -15.00 1.13
CA THR A 163 -17.23 -13.67 1.79
C THR A 163 -18.60 -13.01 1.63
N TRP A 164 -19.25 -13.25 0.49
CA TRP A 164 -20.41 -12.48 0.04
C TRP A 164 -21.70 -13.29 0.00
N ARG A 165 -21.80 -14.36 0.81
CA ARG A 165 -23.01 -15.22 0.92
C ARG A 165 -23.64 -15.12 2.30
N GLN A 166 -24.86 -15.61 2.37
CA GLN A 166 -25.56 -15.97 3.60
C GLN A 166 -24.68 -16.80 4.55
N ARG A 167 -24.77 -16.47 5.84
CA ARG A 167 -24.14 -17.14 6.96
C ARG A 167 -24.63 -18.58 7.05
N GLN A 168 -23.69 -19.51 7.23
CA GLN A 168 -24.02 -20.92 7.46
C GLN A 168 -24.14 -21.18 8.96
N THR A 169 -25.13 -21.99 9.35
CA THR A 169 -25.32 -22.44 10.74
C THR A 169 -24.22 -23.40 11.22
N ASN A 170 -23.54 -24.09 10.29
CA ASN A 170 -22.36 -24.92 10.51
C ASN A 170 -21.34 -24.67 9.37
N PRO A 171 -20.34 -23.80 9.53
CA PRO A 171 -19.35 -23.58 8.50
C PRO A 171 -18.41 -24.78 8.42
N VAL A 172 -18.56 -25.62 7.38
CA VAL A 172 -17.47 -26.51 6.96
C VAL A 172 -16.41 -25.62 6.34
N ALA A 173 -15.41 -25.23 7.12
CA ALA A 173 -14.25 -24.51 6.62
C ALA A 173 -13.55 -25.37 5.56
N ALA A 174 -13.69 -24.99 4.30
CA ALA A 174 -13.01 -25.66 3.20
C ALA A 174 -11.55 -25.15 3.09
N GLY A 175 -10.65 -25.80 3.86
CA GLY A 175 -9.18 -25.80 3.75
C GLY A 175 -8.47 -24.55 4.31
N PHE A 176 -7.54 -24.61 5.28
CA PHE A 176 -6.49 -25.60 5.56
C PHE A 176 -6.28 -25.74 7.09
N ILE A 177 -6.12 -26.96 7.58
CA ILE A 177 -5.55 -27.39 8.88
C ILE A 177 -6.16 -26.75 10.15
N GLY A 178 -7.04 -27.53 10.81
CA GLY A 178 -7.14 -27.56 12.26
C GLY A 178 -7.81 -26.38 12.97
N SER A 179 -9.13 -26.45 13.14
CA SER A 179 -9.82 -26.47 14.45
C SER A 179 -11.26 -26.01 14.28
N GLU A 180 -12.19 -26.77 14.84
CA GLU A 180 -13.62 -26.47 14.93
C GLU A 180 -13.92 -25.31 15.91
N THR A 181 -12.90 -24.61 16.43
CA THR A 181 -13.04 -23.68 17.56
C THR A 181 -13.17 -22.20 17.18
N ALA A 182 -12.92 -21.83 15.92
CA ALA A 182 -12.88 -20.42 15.49
C ALA A 182 -14.25 -19.69 15.56
N ASP A 183 -15.37 -20.40 15.43
CA ASP A 183 -16.70 -19.76 15.34
C ASP A 183 -17.20 -19.20 16.68
N SER A 184 -16.82 -19.80 17.82
CA SER A 184 -17.23 -19.31 19.14
C SER A 184 -16.49 -18.02 19.54
N GLU A 185 -15.24 -17.88 19.09
CA GLU A 185 -14.37 -16.74 19.40
C GLU A 185 -14.66 -15.54 18.48
N ALA A 186 -14.98 -15.80 17.20
CA ALA A 186 -15.41 -14.79 16.24
C ALA A 186 -16.74 -14.12 16.61
N ARG A 187 -17.73 -14.89 17.08
CA ARG A 187 -19.00 -14.32 17.56
C ARG A 187 -18.82 -13.45 18.81
N ARG A 188 -17.89 -13.84 19.70
CA ARG A 188 -17.56 -13.09 20.92
C ARG A 188 -16.85 -11.76 20.60
N THR A 189 -15.91 -11.79 19.66
CA THR A 189 -15.14 -10.61 19.24
C THR A 189 -15.98 -9.61 18.46
N THR A 190 -16.87 -10.06 17.56
CA THR A 190 -17.82 -9.16 16.88
C THR A 190 -18.77 -8.51 17.89
N LYS A 191 -19.31 -9.26 18.87
CA LYS A 191 -20.16 -8.71 19.93
C LYS A 191 -19.41 -7.66 20.77
N GLN A 192 -18.17 -7.94 21.18
CA GLN A 192 -17.33 -6.98 21.92
C GLN A 192 -16.96 -5.75 21.10
N TYR A 193 -16.63 -5.91 19.82
CA TYR A 193 -16.29 -4.81 18.92
C TYR A 193 -17.48 -3.87 18.68
N PHE A 194 -18.67 -4.43 18.45
CA PHE A 194 -19.88 -3.62 18.32
C PHE A 194 -20.22 -2.94 19.65
N GLN A 195 -20.11 -3.63 20.79
CA GLN A 195 -20.30 -3.03 22.12
C GLN A 195 -19.33 -1.84 22.35
N ASP A 196 -18.05 -2.01 22.05
CA ASP A 196 -17.02 -0.95 22.16
C ASP A 196 -17.27 0.24 21.22
N ILE A 197 -17.88 0.02 20.05
CA ILE A 197 -18.26 1.09 19.10
C ILE A 197 -19.51 1.84 19.57
N THR A 198 -20.55 1.11 20.00
CA THR A 198 -21.77 1.72 20.57
C THR A 198 -21.49 2.56 21.79
N ASP A 199 -20.56 2.12 22.64
CA ASP A 199 -20.21 2.85 23.86
C ASP A 199 -19.43 4.14 23.59
N LYS A 200 -18.89 4.33 22.38
CA LYS A 200 -17.94 5.44 22.12
C LYS A 200 -18.38 6.49 21.10
N ILE A 201 -19.12 6.18 20.03
CA ILE A 201 -19.22 7.15 18.91
C ILE A 201 -20.58 7.22 18.20
N LEU A 202 -21.40 6.16 18.16
CA LEU A 202 -22.59 6.15 17.29
C LEU A 202 -23.89 6.17 18.09
N THR A 203 -24.50 7.35 18.21
CA THR A 203 -25.91 7.46 18.62
C THR A 203 -26.74 7.82 17.38
N ASN A 204 -27.82 7.07 17.16
CA ASN A 204 -28.84 7.23 16.09
C ASN A 204 -28.45 7.12 14.59
N GLU A 205 -27.18 7.01 14.18
CA GLU A 205 -26.79 7.07 12.74
C GLU A 205 -26.57 5.73 12.01
N TYR A 206 -26.91 4.58 12.59
CA TYR A 206 -26.64 3.28 11.95
C TYR A 206 -27.79 2.27 12.08
N GLU A 207 -27.95 1.48 11.03
CA GLU A 207 -28.97 0.44 10.88
C GLU A 207 -28.31 -0.95 10.99
N ILE A 208 -28.90 -1.83 11.80
CA ILE A 208 -28.46 -3.23 11.87
C ILE A 208 -29.38 -4.06 10.98
N VAL A 209 -28.80 -4.64 9.92
CA VAL A 209 -29.44 -5.68 9.09
C VAL A 209 -29.03 -7.03 9.66
N TRP A 210 -29.98 -7.75 10.28
CA TRP A 210 -29.68 -8.98 11.00
C TRP A 210 -29.77 -10.24 10.14
N ASN A 211 -30.74 -10.29 9.22
CA ASN A 211 -30.92 -11.42 8.34
C ASN A 211 -30.06 -11.27 7.09
N ASP A 212 -29.45 -12.37 6.65
CA ASP A 212 -28.60 -12.37 5.45
C ASP A 212 -29.37 -12.08 4.16
N ILE A 213 -30.69 -12.29 4.19
CA ILE A 213 -31.61 -11.96 3.08
C ILE A 213 -32.54 -10.85 3.57
N PRO A 214 -32.42 -9.62 3.05
CA PRO A 214 -33.33 -8.54 3.39
C PRO A 214 -34.70 -8.80 2.73
N LEU A 215 -35.60 -9.44 3.47
CA LEU A 215 -37.00 -9.61 3.08
C LEU A 215 -37.76 -8.33 3.49
N ASN A 216 -38.02 -7.43 2.54
CA ASN A 216 -38.72 -6.15 2.72
C ASN A 216 -37.86 -4.97 3.24
N SER A 217 -36.73 -4.69 2.60
CA SER A 217 -36.08 -3.37 2.76
C SER A 217 -37.01 -2.28 2.22
N SER A 218 -37.21 -1.22 3.01
CA SER A 218 -37.94 -0.01 2.60
C SER A 218 -36.96 1.15 2.41
N ASP A 219 -37.25 2.07 1.48
CA ASP A 219 -36.45 3.28 1.28
C ASP A 219 -36.31 4.17 2.52
N ASN A 220 -37.17 3.97 3.54
CA ASN A 220 -37.25 4.78 4.75
C ASN A 220 -36.65 4.10 6.00
N CYS A 221 -35.85 3.03 5.86
CA CYS A 221 -35.23 2.31 6.98
C CYS A 221 -36.23 1.85 8.06
N SER A 222 -37.40 1.32 7.64
CA SER A 222 -38.43 0.83 8.54
C SER A 222 -38.92 -0.56 8.10
N GLY A 223 -38.71 -1.58 8.93
CA GLY A 223 -39.16 -2.94 8.64
C GLY A 223 -38.92 -3.91 9.80
N PRO A 224 -39.46 -5.14 9.73
CA PRO A 224 -39.37 -6.13 10.80
C PRO A 224 -37.96 -6.70 11.03
N PHE A 225 -36.97 -6.39 10.18
CA PHE A 225 -35.63 -6.98 10.18
C PHE A 225 -34.48 -5.97 10.15
N THR A 226 -34.82 -4.69 10.26
CA THR A 226 -33.86 -3.62 10.49
C THR A 226 -34.28 -2.83 11.72
N CYS A 227 -33.31 -2.45 12.56
CA CYS A 227 -33.61 -1.60 13.70
C CYS A 227 -32.46 -0.63 13.96
N PRO A 228 -32.75 0.54 14.56
CA PRO A 228 -31.72 1.42 15.10
C PRO A 228 -30.88 0.63 16.08
N GLY A 229 -29.55 0.67 15.96
CA GLY A 229 -28.70 -0.27 16.68
C GLY A 229 -28.79 -0.21 18.21
N GLU A 230 -29.26 0.91 18.78
CA GLU A 230 -29.59 1.07 20.22
C GLU A 230 -30.74 0.15 20.69
N LYS A 231 -31.58 -0.33 19.78
CA LYS A 231 -32.75 -1.17 20.07
C LYS A 231 -32.51 -2.66 19.77
N PHE A 232 -31.33 -3.03 19.28
CA PHE A 232 -31.03 -4.40 18.90
C PHE A 232 -30.63 -5.24 20.12
N ASP A 233 -31.49 -6.17 20.52
CA ASP A 233 -31.19 -7.14 21.57
C ASP A 233 -30.41 -8.34 20.99
N PHE A 234 -29.09 -8.31 21.15
CA PHE A 234 -28.21 -9.39 20.70
C PHE A 234 -28.47 -10.74 21.39
N ASP A 235 -29.07 -10.75 22.58
CA ASP A 235 -29.29 -11.97 23.36
C ASP A 235 -30.61 -12.68 22.99
N ASN A 236 -31.57 -11.96 22.40
CA ASN A 236 -32.88 -12.49 21.96
C ASN A 236 -33.10 -12.42 20.44
N ALA A 237 -32.04 -12.24 19.65
CA ALA A 237 -32.16 -12.14 18.20
C ALA A 237 -32.80 -13.41 17.59
N PRO A 238 -33.79 -13.27 16.67
CA PRO A 238 -34.45 -14.41 16.04
C PRO A 238 -33.45 -15.33 15.35
N VAL A 239 -33.59 -16.64 15.56
CA VAL A 239 -32.81 -17.66 14.85
C VAL A 239 -33.40 -17.79 13.44
N GLU A 240 -32.58 -17.59 12.40
CA GLU A 240 -33.02 -17.77 11.00
C GLU A 240 -33.64 -19.16 10.81
N ASP A 241 -34.86 -19.20 10.29
CA ASP A 241 -35.59 -20.41 9.96
C ASP A 241 -34.93 -21.10 8.76
N GLY A 242 -33.97 -21.99 9.03
CA GLY A 242 -33.63 -23.23 8.31
C GLY A 242 -33.34 -23.25 6.80
N SER A 243 -33.78 -22.29 5.98
CA SER A 243 -33.63 -22.29 4.54
C SER A 243 -32.37 -21.53 4.12
N TYR A 244 -31.22 -22.21 4.17
CA TYR A 244 -30.00 -21.71 3.56
C TYR A 244 -30.19 -21.58 2.05
N THR A 245 -29.97 -20.38 1.52
CA THR A 245 -30.05 -20.12 0.08
C THR A 245 -28.65 -20.13 -0.54
N TYR A 246 -28.57 -20.54 -1.80
CA TYR A 246 -27.35 -20.41 -2.60
C TYR A 246 -27.28 -19.06 -3.32
N CYS A 247 -28.09 -18.07 -2.90
CA CYS A 247 -28.10 -16.77 -3.54
C CYS A 247 -26.74 -16.09 -3.36
N TRP A 248 -26.25 -15.53 -4.45
CA TRP A 248 -25.00 -14.79 -4.51
C TRP A 248 -25.29 -13.38 -5.04
N PRO A 249 -24.50 -12.34 -4.75
CA PRO A 249 -24.78 -10.97 -5.20
C PRO A 249 -25.07 -10.85 -6.70
N LYS A 250 -24.49 -11.72 -7.55
CA LYS A 250 -24.80 -11.79 -8.98
C LYS A 250 -26.28 -12.06 -9.29
N ASP A 251 -26.97 -12.80 -8.41
CA ASP A 251 -28.34 -13.28 -8.64
C ASP A 251 -29.37 -12.16 -8.45
N TRP A 252 -29.06 -11.13 -7.66
CA TRP A 252 -29.93 -9.95 -7.50
C TRP A 252 -29.42 -8.79 -8.37
N LEU A 253 -28.12 -8.50 -8.31
CA LEU A 253 -27.54 -7.34 -8.98
C LEU A 253 -27.74 -7.40 -10.51
N ALA A 254 -27.65 -8.58 -11.12
CA ALA A 254 -27.89 -8.74 -12.56
C ALA A 254 -29.38 -8.63 -12.95
N GLN A 255 -30.31 -8.84 -12.01
CA GLN A 255 -31.74 -8.63 -12.26
C GLN A 255 -32.07 -7.13 -12.26
N ASP A 256 -31.51 -6.41 -11.29
CA ASP A 256 -31.71 -4.96 -11.13
C ASP A 256 -30.97 -4.17 -12.22
N CYS A 257 -29.75 -4.60 -12.56
CA CYS A 257 -28.88 -3.93 -13.52
C CYS A 257 -28.44 -4.90 -14.64
N LYS A 258 -29.14 -4.87 -15.78
CA LYS A 258 -28.97 -5.88 -16.85
C LYS A 258 -27.67 -5.79 -17.68
N ASN A 259 -26.98 -4.64 -17.66
CA ASN A 259 -25.80 -4.38 -18.50
C ASN A 259 -24.51 -4.23 -17.67
N ILE A 260 -24.31 -5.13 -16.70
CA ILE A 260 -23.15 -5.12 -15.82
C ILE A 260 -22.27 -6.34 -16.06
N ARG A 261 -20.97 -6.19 -15.82
CA ARG A 261 -20.06 -7.32 -15.62
C ARG A 261 -19.69 -7.41 -14.15
N VAL A 262 -19.93 -8.55 -13.52
CA VAL A 262 -19.56 -8.77 -12.12
C VAL A 262 -18.33 -9.65 -12.06
N ILE A 263 -17.29 -9.20 -11.37
CA ILE A 263 -16.01 -9.91 -11.21
C ILE A 263 -15.72 -10.08 -9.72
N GLY A 264 -15.28 -11.27 -9.33
CA GLY A 264 -14.73 -11.52 -8.01
C GLY A 264 -13.24 -11.84 -8.10
N ILE A 265 -12.43 -11.25 -7.22
CA ILE A 265 -10.98 -11.53 -7.17
C ILE A 265 -10.55 -12.12 -5.84
N ASN A 266 -9.83 -13.24 -5.91
CA ASN A 266 -9.13 -13.85 -4.81
C ASN A 266 -7.67 -13.40 -4.78
N TYR A 267 -7.14 -13.21 -3.57
CA TYR A 267 -5.72 -12.94 -3.36
C TYR A 267 -5.23 -13.61 -2.08
N ASN A 268 -3.94 -13.90 -2.01
CA ASN A 268 -3.38 -14.61 -0.85
C ASN A 268 -3.29 -13.67 0.36
N THR A 269 -3.97 -14.06 1.44
CA THR A 269 -3.89 -13.44 2.76
C THR A 269 -3.39 -14.44 3.79
N SER A 270 -2.32 -14.10 4.51
CA SER A 270 -1.77 -14.95 5.57
C SER A 270 -1.62 -14.11 6.83
N LEU A 271 -2.26 -14.52 7.93
CA LEU A 271 -2.13 -13.85 9.24
C LEU A 271 -0.84 -14.24 9.96
N SER A 272 -0.33 -15.46 9.73
CA SER A 272 0.73 -16.04 10.56
C SER A 272 1.55 -17.15 9.88
N MET A 273 1.57 -17.23 8.54
CA MET A 273 2.45 -18.21 7.88
C MET A 273 3.91 -17.76 7.93
N TRP A 274 4.74 -18.59 8.56
CA TRP A 274 6.19 -18.37 8.78
C TRP A 274 7.08 -19.17 7.83
N ALA A 275 6.53 -20.12 7.05
CA ALA A 275 7.30 -21.01 6.19
C ALA A 275 6.58 -21.32 4.87
N PRO A 276 7.33 -21.63 3.79
CA PRO A 276 6.70 -21.80 2.49
C PRO A 276 5.86 -23.02 2.21
N LEU A 277 4.64 -22.79 1.72
CA LEU A 277 3.81 -23.82 1.09
C LEU A 277 4.37 -24.22 -0.28
N CYS A 278 5.09 -23.33 -0.96
CA CYS A 278 5.76 -23.63 -2.22
C CYS A 278 7.10 -22.87 -2.38
N PRO A 279 8.21 -23.55 -2.71
CA PRO A 279 9.52 -22.91 -2.92
C PRO A 279 9.57 -21.85 -4.02
N SER A 280 8.62 -21.87 -4.97
CA SER A 280 8.62 -20.96 -6.12
C SER A 280 7.77 -19.69 -5.94
N ARG A 281 6.99 -19.57 -4.85
CA ARG A 281 6.20 -18.36 -4.56
C ARG A 281 6.89 -17.50 -3.50
N LYS A 282 7.03 -16.20 -3.79
CA LYS A 282 7.37 -15.19 -2.78
C LYS A 282 6.17 -15.03 -1.84
N GLU A 283 6.32 -15.40 -0.58
CA GLU A 283 5.17 -15.66 0.29
C GLU A 283 4.57 -14.45 1.00
N LYS A 284 5.31 -13.36 1.10
CA LYS A 284 4.83 -12.13 1.72
C LYS A 284 4.91 -11.02 0.70
N LEU A 285 3.93 -11.00 -0.18
CA LEU A 285 3.65 -9.79 -0.94
C LEU A 285 3.38 -8.67 0.06
N THR A 286 3.86 -7.48 -0.22
CA THR A 286 3.48 -6.24 0.45
C THR A 286 2.06 -5.84 0.02
N LEU A 287 1.49 -4.79 0.62
CA LEU A 287 0.22 -4.23 0.14
C LEU A 287 0.39 -3.76 -1.32
N ASN A 288 1.51 -3.08 -1.61
CA ASN A 288 1.88 -2.59 -2.94
C ASN A 288 1.94 -3.73 -3.95
N GLU A 289 2.74 -4.77 -3.72
CA GLU A 289 2.86 -5.87 -4.67
C GLU A 289 1.53 -6.61 -4.89
N ARG A 290 0.66 -6.71 -3.88
CA ARG A 290 -0.70 -7.26 -4.05
C ARG A 290 -1.56 -6.38 -4.95
N SER A 291 -1.53 -5.07 -4.74
CA SER A 291 -2.22 -4.12 -5.62
C SER A 291 -1.70 -4.20 -7.06
N ASP A 292 -0.39 -4.30 -7.28
CA ASP A 292 0.19 -4.39 -8.64
C ASP A 292 -0.26 -5.66 -9.36
N LEU A 293 -0.15 -6.82 -8.69
CA LEU A 293 -0.62 -8.09 -9.22
C LEU A 293 -2.13 -8.11 -9.45
N MET A 294 -2.91 -7.41 -8.62
CA MET A 294 -4.35 -7.28 -8.80
C MET A 294 -4.67 -6.46 -10.05
N VAL A 295 -4.02 -5.32 -10.22
CA VAL A 295 -4.18 -4.45 -11.40
C VAL A 295 -3.80 -5.20 -12.67
N GLU A 296 -2.66 -5.90 -12.68
CA GLU A 296 -2.21 -6.70 -13.83
C GLU A 296 -3.29 -7.70 -14.27
N LYS A 297 -3.85 -8.45 -13.32
CA LYS A 297 -4.92 -9.42 -13.60
C LYS A 297 -6.20 -8.76 -14.13
N LEU A 298 -6.58 -7.62 -13.57
CA LEU A 298 -7.79 -6.90 -13.97
C LEU A 298 -7.64 -6.33 -15.38
N VAL A 299 -6.49 -5.74 -15.71
CA VAL A 299 -6.18 -5.22 -17.05
C VAL A 299 -6.20 -6.34 -18.10
N GLN A 300 -5.66 -7.53 -17.78
CA GLN A 300 -5.75 -8.72 -18.65
C GLN A 300 -7.20 -9.15 -18.92
N SER A 301 -8.11 -8.90 -17.99
CA SER A 301 -9.57 -9.11 -18.15
C SER A 301 -10.29 -7.92 -18.79
N GLU A 302 -9.56 -6.97 -19.37
CA GLU A 302 -10.09 -5.73 -19.97
C GLU A 302 -10.86 -4.83 -18.98
N VAL A 303 -10.59 -4.96 -17.69
CA VAL A 303 -11.10 -4.01 -16.69
C VAL A 303 -10.36 -2.68 -16.85
N GLY A 304 -11.08 -1.57 -16.74
CA GLY A 304 -10.56 -0.22 -16.99
C GLY A 304 -11.00 0.37 -18.34
N LYS A 305 -11.56 -0.45 -19.25
CA LYS A 305 -12.22 0.06 -20.48
C LYS A 305 -13.63 0.63 -20.21
N ARG A 306 -14.14 0.45 -19.00
CA ARG A 306 -15.51 0.78 -18.56
C ARG A 306 -15.44 1.37 -17.15
N PRO A 307 -16.43 2.18 -16.73
CA PRO A 307 -16.58 2.57 -15.34
C PRO A 307 -16.50 1.36 -14.39
N ILE A 308 -15.88 1.54 -13.24
CA ILE A 308 -15.65 0.49 -12.24
C ILE A 308 -16.39 0.85 -10.94
N VAL A 309 -17.14 -0.10 -10.40
CA VAL A 309 -17.72 -0.06 -9.06
C VAL A 309 -16.98 -1.07 -8.19
N TRP A 310 -16.31 -0.58 -7.15
CA TRP A 310 -15.57 -1.42 -6.21
C TRP A 310 -16.45 -1.79 -5.02
N ILE A 311 -16.54 -3.09 -4.72
CA ILE A 311 -17.18 -3.61 -3.51
C ILE A 311 -16.10 -4.33 -2.71
N THR A 312 -15.77 -3.79 -1.54
CA THR A 312 -14.59 -4.24 -0.78
C THR A 312 -14.93 -4.54 0.67
N HIS A 313 -14.17 -5.45 1.28
CA HIS A 313 -14.29 -5.78 2.69
C HIS A 313 -12.91 -5.79 3.35
N SER A 314 -12.76 -5.13 4.51
CA SER A 314 -11.54 -5.14 5.33
C SER A 314 -10.26 -4.86 4.50
N MET A 315 -9.26 -5.75 4.51
CA MET A 315 -8.00 -5.61 3.76
C MET A 315 -8.21 -5.41 2.25
N GLY A 316 -9.30 -5.92 1.66
CA GLY A 316 -9.62 -5.68 0.26
C GLY A 316 -9.78 -4.19 -0.04
N GLY A 317 -10.36 -3.43 0.89
CA GLY A 317 -10.50 -1.97 0.79
C GLY A 317 -9.15 -1.25 0.84
N LEU A 318 -8.20 -1.75 1.64
CA LEU A 318 -6.84 -1.20 1.68
C LEU A 318 -6.09 -1.44 0.37
N ILE A 319 -6.28 -2.60 -0.26
CA ILE A 319 -5.68 -2.91 -1.56
C ILE A 319 -6.27 -1.99 -2.64
N VAL A 320 -7.59 -1.85 -2.70
CA VAL A 320 -8.24 -0.96 -3.67
C VAL A 320 -7.86 0.50 -3.43
N LYS A 321 -7.81 0.96 -2.17
CA LYS A 321 -7.29 2.30 -1.85
C LYS A 321 -5.88 2.49 -2.39
N ASN A 322 -5.01 1.50 -2.22
CA ASN A 322 -3.65 1.55 -2.73
C ASN A 322 -3.63 1.65 -4.27
N ILE A 323 -4.46 0.85 -4.98
CA ILE A 323 -4.63 0.94 -6.44
C ILE A 323 -5.06 2.35 -6.85
N LEU A 324 -6.09 2.90 -6.19
CA LEU A 324 -6.63 4.23 -6.51
C LEU A 324 -5.64 5.36 -6.18
N CYS A 325 -4.78 5.18 -5.18
CA CYS A 325 -3.75 6.15 -4.82
C CYS A 325 -2.44 5.98 -5.62
N LYS A 326 -2.32 4.93 -6.44
CA LYS A 326 -1.13 4.65 -7.26
C LYS A 326 -1.16 5.34 -8.62
N ASP A 327 -2.33 5.76 -9.08
CA ASP A 327 -2.41 6.75 -10.14
C ASP A 327 -2.02 8.10 -9.54
N ASP A 328 -0.73 8.40 -9.60
CA ASP A 328 -0.28 9.78 -9.71
C ASP A 328 -0.78 10.30 -11.07
N GLU A 329 -2.06 10.72 -11.12
CA GLU A 329 -2.70 11.32 -12.30
C GLU A 329 -1.90 12.53 -12.83
N ASN A 330 -0.85 12.96 -12.14
CA ASN A 330 -0.07 14.13 -12.43
C ASN A 330 1.33 13.91 -13.00
N GLY A 331 1.82 12.66 -13.06
CA GLY A 331 3.17 12.36 -13.54
C GLY A 331 4.27 13.01 -12.69
N PRO A 332 5.55 12.83 -13.06
CA PRO A 332 6.66 13.34 -12.26
C PRO A 332 6.64 14.86 -12.11
N VAL A 333 6.81 15.33 -10.88
CA VAL A 333 6.85 16.76 -10.52
C VAL A 333 8.17 17.11 -9.85
N SER A 334 8.60 18.37 -9.96
CA SER A 334 9.72 18.90 -9.18
C SER A 334 9.29 19.16 -7.72
N PRO A 335 9.95 18.55 -6.72
CA PRO A 335 9.64 18.85 -5.32
C PRO A 335 10.04 20.27 -4.93
N LEU A 336 10.90 20.93 -5.71
CA LEU A 336 11.30 22.31 -5.45
C LEU A 336 10.29 23.33 -6.02
N HIS A 337 9.71 23.04 -7.18
CA HIS A 337 8.97 24.05 -7.96
C HIS A 337 7.47 23.77 -8.07
N ASP A 338 7.09 22.51 -8.22
CA ASP A 338 5.72 22.14 -8.59
C ASP A 338 4.81 21.93 -7.37
N ILE A 339 5.38 21.67 -6.19
CA ILE A 339 4.62 21.56 -4.94
C ILE A 339 4.32 22.97 -4.43
N PRO A 340 3.05 23.36 -4.25
CA PRO A 340 2.70 24.69 -3.73
C PRO A 340 3.29 24.93 -2.35
N LEU A 341 3.85 26.12 -2.09
CA LEU A 341 4.36 26.49 -0.76
C LEU A 341 3.29 26.35 0.33
N MET A 342 2.08 26.87 0.08
CA MET A 342 0.97 26.88 1.05
C MET A 342 -0.19 26.01 0.58
N VAL A 343 -0.78 25.28 1.52
CA VAL A 343 -2.02 24.52 1.37
C VAL A 343 -3.23 25.41 1.70
N ASP A 344 -3.10 26.20 2.77
CA ASP A 344 -4.15 27.10 3.26
C ASP A 344 -3.48 28.40 3.71
N ALA A 345 -3.65 29.47 2.92
CA ALA A 345 -3.02 30.75 3.16
C ALA A 345 -3.59 31.49 4.39
N ASP A 346 -4.88 31.27 4.69
CA ASP A 346 -5.58 31.91 5.80
C ASP A 346 -5.12 31.30 7.14
N LYS A 347 -4.95 29.97 7.16
CA LYS A 347 -4.47 29.23 8.32
C LYS A 347 -2.95 29.11 8.41
N LYS A 348 -2.22 29.65 7.41
CA LYS A 348 -0.75 29.57 7.32
C LYS A 348 -0.24 28.12 7.42
N ILE A 349 -0.84 27.23 6.63
CA ILE A 349 -0.44 25.82 6.52
C ILE A 349 0.43 25.64 5.29
N PHE A 350 1.63 25.10 5.50
CA PHE A 350 2.65 24.95 4.47
C PHE A 350 2.82 23.48 4.08
N ASN A 351 3.21 23.23 2.83
CA ASN A 351 3.74 21.93 2.45
C ASN A 351 5.22 21.86 2.84
N MET A 352 5.65 20.77 3.44
CA MET A 352 7.04 20.46 3.73
C MET A 352 7.43 19.19 2.97
N VAL A 353 8.52 19.23 2.22
CA VAL A 353 9.09 18.05 1.59
C VAL A 353 10.08 17.41 2.55
N VAL A 354 9.82 16.18 2.98
CA VAL A 354 10.68 15.46 3.93
C VAL A 354 11.86 14.84 3.18
N GLU A 355 13.08 15.22 3.56
CA GLU A 355 14.31 14.70 2.96
C GLU A 355 14.93 13.61 3.83
N VAL A 356 15.03 13.87 5.15
CA VAL A 356 15.69 12.98 6.11
C VAL A 356 14.72 12.63 7.25
N PRO A 357 14.29 11.36 7.35
CA PRO A 357 13.51 10.90 8.49
C PRO A 357 14.26 11.05 9.82
N ARG A 358 13.53 11.33 10.90
CA ARG A 358 14.11 11.39 12.25
C ARG A 358 14.84 10.09 12.61
N TRP A 359 15.97 10.24 13.30
CA TRP A 359 16.90 9.20 13.73
C TRP A 359 17.55 8.41 12.59
N THR A 360 17.72 9.06 11.44
CA THR A 360 18.53 8.53 10.34
C THR A 360 19.74 9.43 10.07
N ASN A 361 20.77 8.90 9.41
CA ASN A 361 22.06 9.57 9.25
C ASN A 361 22.34 10.02 7.81
N ALA A 362 21.72 9.39 6.80
CA ALA A 362 21.99 9.70 5.41
C ALA A 362 21.60 11.15 5.11
N LYS A 363 22.56 11.98 4.68
CA LYS A 363 22.26 13.37 4.28
C LYS A 363 21.63 13.32 2.90
N MET A 364 20.31 13.41 2.86
CA MET A 364 19.51 13.47 1.65
C MET A 364 19.04 14.91 1.45
N GLU A 365 18.98 15.37 0.21
CA GLU A 365 18.61 16.75 -0.13
C GLU A 365 17.93 16.80 -1.51
N ILE A 366 17.01 17.75 -1.69
CA ILE A 366 16.51 18.18 -2.99
C ILE A 366 17.69 18.70 -3.79
N THR A 367 17.91 18.13 -4.98
CA THR A 367 19.03 18.56 -5.81
C THR A 367 18.70 19.84 -6.57
N MET A 368 19.49 20.88 -6.35
CA MET A 368 19.26 22.17 -7.02
C MET A 368 19.57 22.14 -8.53
N LYS A 369 20.44 21.24 -9.00
CA LYS A 369 20.99 21.28 -10.37
C LYS A 369 20.42 20.23 -11.33
N GLU A 370 19.76 19.20 -10.82
CA GLU A 370 19.23 18.11 -11.66
C GLU A 370 17.80 18.42 -12.13
N VAL A 371 17.43 17.89 -13.30
CA VAL A 371 16.10 18.09 -13.87
C VAL A 371 15.06 17.42 -12.96
N LEU A 372 13.96 18.13 -12.66
CA LEU A 372 12.93 17.74 -11.68
C LEU A 372 13.41 17.63 -10.22
N ASN A 373 14.61 18.12 -9.90
CA ASN A 373 15.11 18.27 -8.53
C ASN A 373 14.91 17.04 -7.61
N PRO A 374 15.25 15.81 -8.04
CA PRO A 374 15.05 14.62 -7.21
C PRO A 374 15.81 14.72 -5.88
N ILE A 375 15.27 14.08 -4.84
CA ILE A 375 15.96 13.94 -3.55
C ILE A 375 17.09 12.92 -3.71
N LYS A 376 18.33 13.31 -3.40
CA LYS A 376 19.52 12.48 -3.56
C LYS A 376 20.41 12.56 -2.33
N GLN A 377 21.24 11.54 -2.12
CA GLN A 377 22.23 11.58 -1.05
C GLN A 377 23.40 12.48 -1.44
N ASP A 378 23.80 13.38 -0.55
CA ASP A 378 25.02 14.18 -0.69
C ASP A 378 26.24 13.24 -0.80
N VAL A 379 27.18 13.58 -1.69
CA VAL A 379 28.40 12.81 -1.95
C VAL A 379 29.61 13.68 -1.70
N LYS A 380 30.38 13.34 -0.66
CA LYS A 380 31.60 14.04 -0.27
C LYS A 380 32.81 13.16 -0.53
N LYS A 381 33.79 13.67 -1.29
CA LYS A 381 35.01 12.93 -1.69
C LYS A 381 34.72 11.55 -2.32
N GLY A 382 33.66 11.48 -3.14
CA GLY A 382 33.25 10.26 -3.85
C GLY A 382 32.56 9.20 -2.98
N LYS A 383 32.23 9.50 -1.72
CA LYS A 383 31.46 8.61 -0.84
C LYS A 383 30.14 9.25 -0.42
N PRO A 384 29.06 8.46 -0.27
CA PRO A 384 27.80 8.95 0.29
C PRO A 384 28.01 9.51 1.70
N ARG A 385 27.43 10.68 1.97
CA ARG A 385 27.60 11.39 3.24
C ARG A 385 26.58 10.92 4.27
N PHE A 386 27.06 10.68 5.49
CA PHE A 386 26.26 10.39 6.66
C PHE A 386 26.62 11.38 7.76
N VAL A 387 25.62 11.97 8.41
CA VAL A 387 25.82 12.80 9.61
C VAL A 387 26.14 11.89 10.80
N ALA A 388 27.10 12.32 11.61
CA ALA A 388 27.58 11.57 12.77
C ALA A 388 26.58 11.62 13.94
N ASN A 389 26.59 10.58 14.79
CA ASN A 389 25.87 10.60 16.06
C ASN A 389 26.70 11.38 17.09
N CYS A 390 26.36 12.64 17.32
CA CYS A 390 26.99 13.45 18.36
C CYS A 390 26.22 13.26 19.66
N PHE A 391 26.81 12.58 20.65
CA PHE A 391 26.15 12.26 21.92
C PHE A 391 25.58 13.54 22.57
N PRO A 392 24.30 13.54 23.02
CA PRO A 392 23.40 12.39 23.17
C PRO A 392 22.48 12.11 21.96
N HIS A 393 22.71 12.76 20.82
CA HIS A 393 21.84 12.69 19.64
C HIS A 393 22.16 11.48 18.75
N HIS A 394 21.12 10.96 18.09
CA HIS A 394 21.22 9.90 17.07
C HIS A 394 20.71 10.45 15.74
N GLY A 395 21.61 10.57 14.76
CA GLY A 395 21.30 11.13 13.44
C GLY A 395 20.64 12.50 13.54
N TYR A 396 19.69 12.77 12.64
CA TYR A 396 18.80 13.93 12.74
C TYR A 396 17.77 13.72 13.85
N ILE A 397 17.56 14.70 14.72
CA ILE A 397 16.63 14.57 15.86
C ILE A 397 15.20 15.07 15.56
N TRP A 398 14.92 15.42 14.31
CA TRP A 398 13.62 15.80 13.74
C TRP A 398 13.40 15.09 12.41
N ASN A 399 12.18 15.13 11.88
CA ASN A 399 12.05 14.96 10.43
C ASN A 399 12.59 16.25 9.79
N TYR A 400 13.55 16.11 8.90
CA TYR A 400 14.26 17.24 8.29
C TYR A 400 13.93 17.31 6.80
N GLY A 401 13.81 18.53 6.28
CA GLY A 401 13.59 18.78 4.87
C GLY A 401 13.42 20.26 4.61
N ALA A 402 12.68 20.63 3.58
CA ALA A 402 12.55 22.02 3.17
C ALA A 402 11.12 22.42 2.78
N LEU A 403 10.85 23.73 2.75
CA LEU A 403 9.63 24.25 2.12
C LEU A 403 9.85 24.40 0.60
N PRO A 404 8.94 23.87 -0.24
CA PRO A 404 9.03 24.04 -1.68
C PRO A 404 8.74 25.51 -2.06
N GLN A 405 9.15 25.90 -3.26
CA GLN A 405 8.99 27.27 -3.78
C GLN A 405 9.62 28.34 -2.88
N THR A 406 10.74 28.03 -2.25
CA THR A 406 11.55 28.97 -1.48
C THR A 406 13.00 28.92 -1.97
N TRP A 407 13.72 30.02 -1.78
CA TRP A 407 15.13 30.08 -2.15
C TRP A 407 15.86 31.15 -1.33
N GLU A 408 16.90 30.74 -0.60
CA GLU A 408 17.79 31.63 0.13
C GLU A 408 18.82 32.25 -0.83
N ASN A 409 18.50 33.42 -1.37
CA ASN A 409 19.29 34.06 -2.43
C ASN A 409 20.73 34.42 -1.98
N PRO A 410 21.79 33.88 -2.63
CA PRO A 410 23.18 34.12 -2.24
C PRO A 410 23.72 35.52 -2.60
N GLU A 411 22.92 36.36 -3.26
CA GLU A 411 23.23 37.77 -3.48
C GLU A 411 22.54 38.71 -2.49
N HIS A 412 21.55 38.22 -1.75
CA HIS A 412 20.88 39.00 -0.72
C HIS A 412 21.66 38.93 0.58
N LEU A 413 21.90 40.08 1.22
CA LEU A 413 22.47 40.16 2.56
C LEU A 413 21.32 40.26 3.56
N ASP A 414 21.15 39.23 4.38
CA ASP A 414 20.09 39.17 5.39
C ASP A 414 20.39 40.13 6.55
N ASP A 415 19.44 40.99 6.89
CA ASP A 415 19.61 42.01 7.95
C ASP A 415 19.72 41.40 9.36
N GLY A 416 19.18 40.20 9.56
CA GLY A 416 19.17 39.49 10.83
C GLY A 416 20.48 38.78 11.14
N THR A 417 21.12 38.19 10.13
CA THR A 417 22.39 37.45 10.28
C THR A 417 23.62 38.27 9.87
N GLY A 418 23.46 39.25 8.97
CA GLY A 418 24.56 39.94 8.33
C GLY A 418 25.33 39.08 7.32
N CYS A 419 24.73 37.97 6.86
CA CYS A 419 25.30 37.00 5.93
C CYS A 419 24.44 36.86 4.66
N LYS A 420 25.00 36.26 3.61
CA LYS A 420 24.29 35.97 2.36
C LYS A 420 23.63 34.60 2.42
N GLY A 421 22.52 34.38 1.72
CA GLY A 421 21.84 33.09 1.67
C GLY A 421 22.72 31.94 1.14
N ASP A 422 22.43 30.72 1.55
CA ASP A 422 23.18 29.49 1.22
C ASP A 422 22.86 28.91 -0.18
N ASN A 423 21.96 29.55 -0.92
CA ASN A 423 21.51 29.16 -2.26
C ASN A 423 20.60 27.91 -2.31
N ASP A 424 20.10 27.43 -1.18
CA ASP A 424 19.19 26.29 -1.07
C ASP A 424 17.75 26.74 -0.71
N PRO A 425 16.75 25.84 -0.70
CA PRO A 425 15.40 26.14 -0.20
C PRO A 425 15.42 26.20 1.33
N ILE A 426 14.51 26.96 1.94
CA ILE A 426 14.52 27.15 3.39
C ILE A 426 14.24 25.84 4.14
N ASP A 427 15.06 25.56 5.15
CA ASP A 427 15.04 24.30 5.89
C ASP A 427 13.97 24.25 6.98
N VAL A 428 13.49 23.05 7.27
CA VAL A 428 12.41 22.78 8.23
C VAL A 428 12.77 21.63 9.16
N LEU A 429 12.60 21.88 10.45
CA LEU A 429 12.68 20.92 11.55
C LEU A 429 11.25 20.57 11.98
N GLU A 430 10.73 19.42 11.56
CA GLU A 430 9.39 18.96 11.93
C GLU A 430 9.47 18.08 13.20
N ILE A 431 8.80 18.55 14.26
CA ILE A 431 9.00 18.10 15.64
C ILE A 431 7.96 17.08 16.13
N GLY A 432 7.00 16.71 15.30
CA GLY A 432 5.88 15.83 15.65
C GLY A 432 6.31 14.41 16.00
N TYR A 433 5.41 13.66 16.63
CA TYR A 433 5.72 12.32 17.16
C TYR A 433 6.01 11.28 16.06
N ARG A 434 5.46 11.47 14.85
CA ARG A 434 5.58 10.52 13.74
C ARG A 434 6.97 10.61 13.11
N VAL A 435 7.57 9.47 12.78
CA VAL A 435 8.77 9.42 11.92
C VAL A 435 8.28 9.37 10.48
N ALA A 436 8.47 10.45 9.74
CA ALA A 436 7.98 10.59 8.36
C ALA A 436 8.87 9.81 7.37
N LYS A 437 8.36 9.56 6.16
CA LYS A 437 9.15 8.92 5.10
C LYS A 437 9.87 9.97 4.27
N ARG A 438 11.05 9.62 3.76
CA ARG A 438 11.73 10.43 2.75
C ARG A 438 10.88 10.55 1.48
N GLY A 439 10.76 11.75 0.95
CA GLY A 439 9.91 12.12 -0.17
C GLY A 439 8.44 12.33 0.21
N GLU A 440 8.06 12.15 1.47
CA GLU A 440 6.71 12.47 1.93
C GLU A 440 6.51 14.00 1.95
N VAL A 441 5.31 14.45 1.57
CA VAL A 441 4.91 15.86 1.66
C VAL A 441 3.98 16.01 2.85
N LEU A 442 4.45 16.70 3.89
CA LEU A 442 3.68 16.96 5.11
C LEU A 442 2.99 18.31 5.02
N GLN A 443 1.83 18.41 5.68
CA GLN A 443 1.14 19.68 5.88
C GLN A 443 1.51 20.15 7.29
N VAL A 444 2.22 21.27 7.39
CA VAL A 444 2.82 21.71 8.64
C VAL A 444 2.39 23.12 9.01
N LYS A 445 2.32 23.36 10.32
CA LYS A 445 2.23 24.70 10.91
C LYS A 445 3.61 25.13 11.38
N VAL A 446 4.04 26.31 10.98
CA VAL A 446 5.32 26.90 11.39
C VAL A 446 5.15 27.57 12.76
N LEU A 447 6.05 27.26 13.67
CA LEU A 447 6.03 27.66 15.08
C LEU A 447 7.10 28.71 15.41
N GLY A 448 8.15 28.78 14.59
CA GLY A 448 9.28 29.68 14.80
C GLY A 448 10.44 29.39 13.85
N THR A 449 11.58 30.02 14.09
CA THR A 449 12.81 29.79 13.32
C THR A 449 14.07 30.06 14.14
N ILE A 450 15.19 29.43 13.79
CA ILE A 450 16.52 29.68 14.33
C ILE A 450 17.45 30.11 13.19
N ALA A 451 18.26 31.13 13.45
CA ALA A 451 19.20 31.70 12.48
C ALA A 451 20.58 31.05 12.59
N LEU A 452 20.83 29.98 11.84
CA LEU A 452 22.16 29.38 11.73
C LEU A 452 23.02 30.22 10.79
N ILE A 453 24.30 30.38 11.13
CA ILE A 453 25.32 30.91 10.23
C ILE A 453 26.26 29.75 9.90
N ASP A 454 26.06 29.14 8.74
CA ASP A 454 26.82 27.97 8.30
C ASP A 454 27.95 28.40 7.36
N GLU A 455 29.20 28.26 7.82
CA GLU A 455 30.40 28.62 7.03
C GLU A 455 30.40 30.06 6.44
N GLY A 456 29.64 30.98 7.03
CA GLY A 456 29.52 32.39 6.60
C GLY A 456 28.26 32.71 5.79
N GLU A 457 27.37 31.72 5.60
CA GLU A 457 26.10 31.83 4.90
C GLU A 457 24.93 31.84 5.90
N THR A 458 23.87 32.57 5.57
CA THR A 458 22.57 32.52 6.24
C THR A 458 21.93 31.19 5.90
N ASP A 459 21.50 30.48 6.95
CA ASP A 459 20.87 29.17 6.83
C ASP A 459 19.70 29.11 7.85
N TRP A 460 18.49 29.47 7.42
CA TRP A 460 17.34 29.55 8.32
C TRP A 460 16.76 28.16 8.61
N LYS A 461 16.63 27.81 9.90
CA LYS A 461 16.01 26.56 10.34
C LYS A 461 14.62 26.80 10.93
N LEU A 462 13.59 26.61 10.11
CA LEU A 462 12.20 26.72 10.56
C LEU A 462 11.86 25.60 11.55
N ILE A 463 11.07 25.90 12.57
CA ILE A 463 10.52 24.92 13.49
C ILE A 463 9.05 24.73 13.14
N ALA A 464 8.63 23.51 12.85
CA ALA A 464 7.27 23.22 12.42
C ALA A 464 6.72 21.94 13.06
N ILE A 465 5.41 21.76 12.99
CA ILE A 465 4.74 20.53 13.43
C ILE A 465 3.69 20.11 12.39
N ASP A 466 3.61 18.81 12.10
CA ASP A 466 2.54 18.23 11.28
C ASP A 466 1.17 18.59 11.88
N ILE A 467 0.25 19.09 11.06
CA ILE A 467 -1.10 19.45 11.50
C ILE A 467 -1.90 18.24 11.99
N ASN A 468 -1.49 17.02 11.60
CA ASN A 468 -2.09 15.77 12.03
C ASN A 468 -1.46 15.21 13.31
N ASP A 469 -0.46 15.89 13.89
CA ASP A 469 0.07 15.52 15.19
C ASP A 469 -1.02 15.70 16.27
N PRO A 470 -1.25 14.74 17.18
CA PRO A 470 -2.25 14.84 18.24
C PRO A 470 -2.09 16.08 19.15
N SER A 471 -0.90 16.66 19.19
CA SER A 471 -0.58 17.84 20.00
C SER A 471 -0.58 19.14 19.19
N ALA A 472 -0.77 19.10 17.87
CA ALA A 472 -0.64 20.25 16.99
C ALA A 472 -1.51 21.44 17.43
N ASP A 473 -2.74 21.20 17.86
CA ASP A 473 -3.67 22.25 18.31
C ASP A 473 -3.16 23.04 19.53
N GLN A 474 -2.33 22.41 20.37
CA GLN A 474 -1.81 22.99 21.61
C GLN A 474 -0.52 23.80 21.40
N ILE A 475 0.10 23.71 20.22
CA ILE A 475 1.43 24.24 19.95
C ILE A 475 1.32 25.21 18.78
N ASN A 476 1.34 26.53 19.06
CA ASN A 476 1.07 27.56 18.05
C ASN A 476 2.21 28.58 17.88
N ASP A 477 3.13 28.66 18.84
CA ASP A 477 4.33 29.51 18.76
C ASP A 477 5.52 28.83 19.47
N VAL A 478 6.70 29.43 19.35
CA VAL A 478 7.96 28.95 19.94
C VAL A 478 7.88 28.76 21.45
N SER A 479 7.07 29.56 22.15
CA SER A 479 6.85 29.42 23.59
C SER A 479 6.14 28.12 23.97
N ASP A 480 5.24 27.63 23.10
CA ASP A 480 4.53 26.37 23.33
C ASP A 480 5.47 25.19 23.09
N VAL A 481 6.42 25.31 22.16
CA VAL A 481 7.45 24.29 21.92
C VAL A 481 8.25 24.02 23.19
N GLU A 482 8.75 25.06 23.87
CA GLU A 482 9.52 24.86 25.11
C GLU A 482 8.65 24.32 26.26
N LYS A 483 7.36 24.66 26.28
CA LYS A 483 6.41 24.17 27.29
C LYS A 483 6.10 22.68 27.11
N HIS A 484 5.88 22.24 25.87
CA HIS A 484 5.45 20.87 25.55
C HIS A 484 6.62 19.92 25.26
N PHE A 485 7.75 20.45 24.77
CA PHE A 485 8.98 19.74 24.48
C PHE A 485 10.19 20.40 25.16
N PRO A 486 10.24 20.41 26.51
CA PRO A 486 11.27 21.13 27.25
C PRO A 486 12.67 20.65 26.86
N GLY A 487 13.54 21.61 26.52
CA GLY A 487 14.92 21.36 26.09
C GLY A 487 15.10 21.02 24.61
N LEU A 488 14.03 20.85 23.81
CA LEU A 488 14.15 20.54 22.38
C LEU A 488 14.81 21.67 21.60
N LEU A 489 14.44 22.94 21.86
CA LEU A 489 15.05 24.09 21.18
C LEU A 489 16.54 24.19 21.48
N LYS A 490 16.92 24.00 22.75
CA LYS A 490 18.31 23.95 23.17
C LYS A 490 19.08 22.81 22.50
N ALA A 491 18.50 21.62 22.44
CA ALA A 491 19.08 20.48 21.74
C ALA A 491 19.23 20.75 20.24
N SER A 492 18.33 21.55 19.66
CA SER A 492 18.38 21.95 18.24
C SER A 492 19.57 22.83 17.93
N VAL A 493 19.75 23.88 18.73
CA VAL A 493 20.92 24.76 18.65
C VAL A 493 22.21 23.95 18.87
N GLU A 494 22.24 23.08 19.88
CA GLU A 494 23.39 22.22 20.16
C GLU A 494 23.72 21.31 18.99
N TRP A 495 22.74 20.63 18.40
CA TRP A 495 22.93 19.74 17.26
C TRP A 495 23.57 20.47 16.07
N PHE A 496 22.99 21.60 15.64
CA PHE A 496 23.52 22.39 14.52
C PHE A 496 24.86 23.04 14.83
N LYS A 497 25.15 23.29 16.11
CA LYS A 497 26.45 23.79 16.54
C LYS A 497 27.57 22.76 16.34
N ILE A 498 27.30 21.48 16.60
CA ILE A 498 28.35 20.45 16.71
C ILE A 498 28.39 19.41 15.58
N TYR A 499 27.34 19.29 14.75
CA TYR A 499 27.19 18.16 13.81
C TYR A 499 28.33 18.00 12.79
N LYS A 500 29.04 19.10 12.45
CA LYS A 500 30.19 19.07 11.53
C LYS A 500 31.55 18.88 12.23
N ILE A 501 31.62 18.87 13.56
CA ILE A 501 32.88 18.68 14.30
C ILE A 501 33.53 17.32 13.98
N PRO A 502 32.78 16.19 13.94
CA PRO A 502 33.33 14.89 13.50
C PRO A 502 33.95 14.90 12.10
N ASP A 503 33.49 15.81 11.24
CA ASP A 503 34.03 16.03 9.88
C ASP A 503 35.29 16.91 9.87
N GLY A 504 35.78 17.34 11.03
CA GLY A 504 36.95 18.21 11.18
C GLY A 504 36.67 19.70 10.91
N LYS A 505 35.40 20.12 10.96
CA LYS A 505 34.99 21.53 10.82
C LYS A 505 34.85 22.19 12.21
N PRO A 506 34.94 23.53 12.29
CA PRO A 506 34.68 24.26 13.54
C PRO A 506 33.21 24.17 13.97
N GLU A 507 32.93 24.63 15.20
CA GLU A 507 31.55 24.88 15.65
C GLU A 507 30.87 25.92 14.76
N ASN A 508 29.60 25.70 14.43
CA ASN A 508 28.78 26.70 13.75
C ASN A 508 28.35 27.81 14.72
N HIS A 509 27.97 28.95 14.14
CA HIS A 509 27.52 30.13 14.87
C HIS A 509 26.04 30.41 14.59
N PHE A 510 25.42 31.23 15.45
CA PHE A 510 24.02 31.60 15.31
C PHE A 510 23.88 33.11 15.45
N ALA A 511 23.00 33.71 14.66
CA ALA A 511 22.53 35.06 14.94
C ALA A 511 21.61 35.04 16.19
N PHE A 512 21.33 36.21 16.74
CA PHE A 512 20.47 36.36 17.94
C PHE A 512 20.88 35.47 19.14
N ASN A 513 22.17 35.13 19.26
CA ASN A 513 22.68 34.20 20.28
C ASN A 513 22.00 32.81 20.29
N GLY A 514 21.48 32.36 19.15
CA GLY A 514 20.77 31.08 19.04
C GLY A 514 19.36 31.08 19.60
N GLU A 515 18.79 32.26 19.89
CA GLU A 515 17.39 32.39 20.32
C GLU A 515 16.43 32.09 19.17
N ALA A 516 15.52 31.14 19.37
CA ALA A 516 14.45 30.87 18.42
C ALA A 516 13.45 32.04 18.37
N LYS A 517 13.15 32.51 17.16
CA LYS A 517 12.19 33.59 16.91
C LYS A 517 10.78 33.03 16.70
N SER A 518 9.78 33.86 17.03
CA SER A 518 8.34 33.50 16.98
C SER A 518 7.85 33.10 15.58
N ALA A 519 6.71 32.41 15.52
CA ALA A 519 6.03 32.06 14.27
C ALA A 519 5.83 33.28 13.34
N ALA A 520 5.43 34.43 13.90
CA ALA A 520 5.23 35.66 13.12
C ALA A 520 6.51 36.21 12.47
N PHE A 521 7.67 35.95 13.08
CA PHE A 521 8.97 36.31 12.50
C PHE A 521 9.32 35.33 11.37
N ALA A 522 9.16 34.03 11.63
CA ALA A 522 9.39 32.97 10.65
C ALA A 522 8.56 33.16 9.37
N HIS A 523 7.28 33.56 9.49
CA HIS A 523 6.45 33.85 8.32
C HIS A 523 7.00 34.99 7.45
N LYS A 524 7.61 36.02 8.03
CA LYS A 524 8.22 37.10 7.23
C LYS A 524 9.42 36.61 6.42
N ILE A 525 10.25 35.76 7.03
CA ILE A 525 11.37 35.12 6.34
C ILE A 525 10.85 34.24 5.20
N ILE A 526 9.82 33.43 5.46
CA ILE A 526 9.19 32.59 4.41
C ILE A 526 8.65 33.44 3.26
N ASP A 527 7.96 34.54 3.55
CA ASP A 527 7.44 35.46 2.53
C ASP A 527 8.57 36.04 1.66
N GLU A 528 9.72 36.37 2.26
CA GLU A 528 10.90 36.91 1.58
C GLU A 528 11.60 35.87 0.69
N VAL A 529 11.93 34.69 1.23
CA VAL A 529 12.58 33.63 0.43
C VAL A 529 11.68 33.06 -0.66
N HIS A 530 10.35 33.11 -0.46
CA HIS A 530 9.39 32.79 -1.51
C HIS A 530 9.37 33.88 -2.61
N ALA A 531 9.50 35.16 -2.23
CA ALA A 531 9.63 36.24 -3.20
C ALA A 531 10.91 36.09 -4.04
N PHE A 532 12.04 35.69 -3.43
CA PHE A 532 13.27 35.37 -4.17
C PHE A 532 13.09 34.17 -5.10
N TRP A 533 12.40 33.13 -4.68
CA TRP A 533 12.08 32.01 -5.57
C TRP A 533 11.23 32.43 -6.78
N LYS A 534 10.29 33.37 -6.61
CA LYS A 534 9.52 33.91 -7.75
C LYS A 534 10.42 34.59 -8.77
N THR A 535 11.35 35.44 -8.33
CA THR A 535 12.28 36.11 -9.25
C THR A 535 13.17 35.12 -10.00
N LEU A 536 13.52 34.00 -9.35
CA LEU A 536 14.24 32.87 -9.96
C LEU A 536 13.41 32.20 -11.07
N ILE A 537 12.16 31.84 -10.81
CA ILE A 537 11.28 31.17 -11.79
C ILE A 537 10.82 32.09 -12.91
N ASP A 538 10.65 33.38 -12.62
CA ASP A 538 10.28 34.40 -13.61
C ASP A 538 11.50 34.89 -14.43
N LYS A 539 12.70 34.35 -14.13
CA LYS A 539 13.97 34.64 -14.83
C LYS A 539 14.38 36.11 -14.75
N GLU A 540 13.98 36.79 -13.68
CA GLU A 540 14.41 38.15 -13.37
C GLU A 540 15.87 38.16 -12.86
N VAL A 541 16.33 37.02 -12.34
CA VAL A 541 17.70 36.79 -11.88
C VAL A 541 18.34 35.59 -12.58
N ASP A 542 19.68 35.55 -12.63
CA ASP A 542 20.42 34.38 -13.12
C ASP A 542 20.26 33.21 -12.14
N ALA A 543 19.79 32.07 -12.65
CA ALA A 543 19.59 30.86 -11.87
C ALA A 543 20.89 30.21 -11.38
N LYS A 544 22.07 30.68 -11.83
CA LYS A 544 23.40 30.22 -11.35
C LYS A 544 23.57 28.68 -11.34
N GLY A 545 22.96 28.02 -12.32
CA GLY A 545 23.00 26.57 -12.47
C GLY A 545 21.92 25.80 -11.70
N ILE A 546 20.98 26.48 -11.04
CA ILE A 546 19.75 25.88 -10.51
C ILE A 546 18.86 25.48 -11.69
N SER A 547 18.44 24.21 -11.69
CA SER A 547 17.48 23.68 -12.63
C SER A 547 16.08 24.15 -12.25
N CYS A 548 15.54 25.10 -13.01
CA CYS A 548 14.21 25.68 -12.82
C CYS A 548 13.08 24.88 -13.52
N VAL A 549 13.40 23.70 -14.05
CA VAL A 549 12.46 22.87 -14.82
C VAL A 549 11.31 22.42 -13.93
N ASN A 550 10.10 22.65 -14.41
CA ASN A 550 8.86 22.39 -13.69
C ASN A 550 7.78 21.85 -14.64
N THR A 551 6.69 21.29 -14.12
CA THR A 551 5.63 20.64 -14.92
C THR A 551 4.25 21.23 -14.66
N THR A 552 4.05 21.97 -13.56
CA THR A 552 2.74 22.48 -13.13
C THR A 552 2.61 23.99 -13.23
N LEU A 553 3.71 24.76 -13.31
CA LEU A 553 3.67 26.22 -13.29
C LEU A 553 3.31 26.81 -14.67
N ASP A 554 2.03 27.13 -14.86
CA ASP A 554 1.54 27.80 -16.08
C ASP A 554 2.21 29.16 -16.29
N GLY A 555 2.70 29.39 -17.51
CA GLY A 555 3.40 30.63 -17.87
C GLY A 555 4.91 30.64 -17.55
N SER A 556 5.42 29.65 -16.82
CA SER A 556 6.87 29.50 -16.61
C SER A 556 7.56 29.18 -17.94
N GLN A 557 8.65 29.91 -18.23
CA GLN A 557 9.50 29.63 -19.41
C GLN A 557 10.27 28.31 -19.30
N PHE A 558 10.33 27.75 -18.09
CA PHE A 558 11.01 26.49 -17.79
C PHE A 558 10.06 25.29 -17.76
N LYS A 559 8.78 25.51 -18.10
CA LYS A 559 7.77 24.45 -18.08
C LYS A 559 8.08 23.38 -19.12
N MET A 560 8.12 22.13 -18.65
CA MET A 560 8.29 20.91 -19.43
C MET A 560 6.98 20.14 -19.47
N SER A 561 6.72 19.37 -20.54
CA SER A 561 5.55 18.50 -20.59
C SER A 561 5.72 17.29 -19.66
N ARG A 562 4.61 16.76 -19.14
CA ARG A 562 4.63 15.57 -18.27
C ARG A 562 5.21 14.33 -18.96
N SER A 563 4.99 14.18 -20.27
CA SER A 563 5.59 13.08 -21.04
C SER A 563 7.12 13.20 -21.11
N GLU A 564 7.66 14.40 -21.27
CA GLU A 564 9.11 14.62 -21.21
C GLU A 564 9.66 14.34 -19.80
N ALA A 565 8.92 14.73 -18.75
CA ALA A 565 9.28 14.44 -17.36
C ALA A 565 9.32 12.92 -17.08
N GLU A 566 8.37 12.15 -17.60
CA GLU A 566 8.39 10.68 -17.52
C GLU A 566 9.63 10.08 -18.21
N GLU A 567 10.02 10.61 -19.38
CA GLU A 567 11.23 10.15 -20.08
C GLU A 567 12.52 10.49 -19.32
N VAL A 568 12.53 11.56 -18.52
CA VAL A 568 13.64 11.85 -17.59
C VAL A 568 13.70 10.77 -16.50
N VAL A 569 12.57 10.45 -15.88
CA VAL A 569 12.50 9.43 -14.83
C VAL A 569 12.86 8.04 -15.35
N LYS A 570 12.39 7.65 -16.55
CA LYS A 570 12.72 6.35 -17.17
C LYS A 570 14.21 6.15 -17.46
N LYS A 571 14.98 7.23 -17.58
CA LYS A 571 16.46 7.17 -17.76
C LYS A 571 17.22 6.96 -16.46
N THR A 572 16.55 7.06 -15.31
CA THR A 572 17.19 6.82 -14.01
C THR A 572 17.51 5.34 -13.82
N PRO A 573 18.55 4.99 -13.04
CA PRO A 573 18.87 3.60 -12.74
C PRO A 573 17.67 2.87 -12.11
N GLU A 574 17.52 1.58 -12.42
CA GLU A 574 16.49 0.76 -11.79
C GLU A 574 16.62 0.75 -10.26
N PHE A 575 15.48 0.61 -9.59
CA PHE A 575 15.45 0.49 -8.15
C PHE A 575 16.27 -0.71 -7.68
N VAL A 576 17.20 -0.46 -6.77
CA VAL A 576 18.03 -1.48 -6.13
C VAL A 576 17.84 -1.45 -4.61
N HIS A 577 18.00 -2.60 -3.97
CA HIS A 577 17.99 -2.67 -2.52
C HIS A 577 19.17 -1.87 -1.92
N PRO A 578 18.96 -1.18 -0.79
CA PRO A 578 20.01 -0.40 -0.15
C PRO A 578 21.20 -1.29 0.25
N GLN A 579 22.41 -0.77 0.07
CA GLN A 579 23.62 -1.44 0.53
C GLN A 579 23.70 -1.41 2.06
N PRO A 580 24.36 -2.41 2.70
CA PRO A 580 24.64 -2.35 4.13
C PRO A 580 25.43 -1.09 4.50
N LEU A 581 25.07 -0.47 5.62
CA LEU A 581 25.79 0.70 6.14
C LEU A 581 27.17 0.30 6.66
N GLU A 582 28.16 1.16 6.46
CA GLU A 582 29.48 0.99 7.08
C GLU A 582 29.35 1.14 8.62
N PRO A 583 30.06 0.33 9.44
CA PRO A 583 29.95 0.40 10.91
C PRO A 583 30.27 1.76 11.53
N ILE A 584 31.00 2.62 10.81
CA ILE A 584 31.30 3.98 11.25
C ILE A 584 30.04 4.85 11.41
N VAL A 585 28.96 4.54 10.68
CA VAL A 585 27.68 5.27 10.76
C VAL A 585 27.04 5.11 12.14
N ASP A 586 27.24 3.97 12.79
CA ASP A 586 26.73 3.69 14.15
C ASP A 586 27.64 4.26 15.26
N SER A 587 28.78 4.86 14.91
CA SER A 587 29.72 5.40 15.89
C SER A 587 29.15 6.63 16.58
N VAL A 588 29.41 6.73 17.89
CA VAL A 588 28.97 7.83 18.75
C VAL A 588 30.17 8.70 19.10
N TYR A 589 30.07 9.98 18.80
CA TYR A 589 31.10 10.98 19.06
C TYR A 589 30.74 11.77 20.32
N TYR A 590 31.69 11.85 21.25
CA TYR A 590 31.55 12.61 22.49
C TYR A 590 32.29 13.94 22.34
N MET A 591 31.55 15.05 22.33
CA MET A 591 32.15 16.38 22.24
C MET A 591 32.68 16.83 23.61
N PRO A 592 33.87 17.45 23.69
CA PRO A 592 34.38 17.98 24.94
C PRO A 592 33.48 19.13 25.42
N ASN A 593 32.75 18.90 26.51
CA ASN A 593 31.91 19.91 27.15
C ASN A 593 32.77 21.14 27.52
N SER A 594 32.42 22.31 26.99
CA SER A 594 32.93 23.60 27.48
C SER A 594 32.43 23.94 28.89
N HIS A 595 31.48 23.18 29.45
CA HIS A 595 31.09 23.30 30.85
C HIS A 595 30.76 21.96 31.55
N ARG A 596 31.57 21.69 32.60
CA ARG A 596 31.34 20.86 33.81
C ARG A 596 31.56 19.34 33.74
N GLU A 597 32.47 18.94 34.63
CA GLU A 597 32.58 17.66 35.33
C GLU A 597 31.21 17.04 35.65
N LEU A 598 30.90 15.91 35.03
CA LEU A 598 29.99 14.93 35.58
C LEU A 598 30.82 13.70 35.96
N THR A 599 31.28 13.70 37.22
CA THR A 599 31.81 12.50 37.87
C THR A 599 30.65 11.52 38.10
N CYS A 600 30.37 10.67 37.13
CA CYS A 600 29.50 9.52 37.36
C CYS A 600 30.34 8.36 37.92
N ARG A 601 30.37 8.22 39.25
CA ARG A 601 30.83 6.98 39.90
C ARG A 601 29.75 5.92 39.71
N CYS A 602 29.86 5.12 38.65
CA CYS A 602 29.18 3.82 38.62
C CYS A 602 29.92 2.87 39.56
N ARG A 603 29.28 2.51 40.69
CA ARG A 603 29.61 1.26 41.39
C ARG A 603 29.06 0.12 40.55
N LEU A 604 29.92 -0.88 40.33
CA LEU A 604 29.65 -2.18 39.70
C LEU A 604 28.40 -2.86 40.25
#